data_AF-A0AA46TPQ6-F1
#
_entry.id   AF-A0AA46TPQ6-F1
#
_cell.length_a   1.000
_cell.length_b   1.000
_cell.length_c   1.000
_cell.angle_alpha   90.00
_cell.angle_beta   90.00
_cell.angle_gamma   90.00
#
_symmetry.space_group_name_H-M   'P 1'
#
loop_
_entity.id
_entity.type
_entity.pdbx_description
1 polymer ?
#
loop_
_entity_poly.entity_id
_entity_poly.type
_entity_poly.pdbx_seq_one_letter_code
_entity_poly.pdbx_strand_id
1 'polypeptide(L)'
;MPNLDTSIEGFLRSASEERVVYTFLDMLAERTAQLEQASGQDEIRSLRAENRRLVQRIADCEVPDIDTLLVFLPVIFQDVWSLVRADEIAILAHTLEVPSISSSRPEPTQQEVLLGHHLLTQLAEEQRYPIRKACQALKKHHSELVVRHIMQEFLMDL
;
A
#
# COMPACT_ATOMS: atom_id res chain seq x y z
N MET A 1 23.49 -48.95 -63.93
CA MET A 1 23.22 -49.46 -62.57
C MET A 1 23.65 -48.37 -61.61
N PRO A 2 22.74 -47.67 -60.92
CA PRO A 2 23.12 -46.64 -59.95
C PRO A 2 23.68 -47.31 -58.69
N ASN A 3 24.78 -46.77 -58.18
CA ASN A 3 25.52 -47.30 -57.03
C ASN A 3 24.63 -47.31 -55.76
N LEU A 4 24.36 -48.50 -55.24
CA LEU A 4 23.63 -48.73 -53.98
C LEU A 4 24.38 -48.13 -52.78
N ASP A 5 25.72 -48.15 -52.81
CA ASP A 5 26.57 -47.65 -51.71
C ASP A 5 26.40 -46.15 -51.44
N THR A 6 26.26 -45.34 -52.49
CA THR A 6 26.00 -43.89 -52.35
C THR A 6 24.65 -43.57 -51.70
N SER A 7 23.66 -44.48 -51.81
CA SER A 7 22.33 -44.28 -51.23
C SER A 7 22.29 -44.60 -49.74
N ILE A 8 23.07 -45.58 -49.29
CA ILE A 8 23.11 -46.00 -47.89
C ILE A 8 23.92 -45.00 -47.06
N GLU A 9 25.06 -44.52 -47.58
CA GLU A 9 25.82 -43.46 -46.91
C GLU A 9 25.03 -42.16 -46.78
N GLY A 10 24.27 -41.78 -47.81
CA GLY A 10 23.37 -40.62 -47.76
C GLY A 10 22.27 -40.76 -46.70
N PHE A 11 21.65 -41.95 -46.60
CA PHE A 11 20.62 -42.25 -45.60
C PHE A 11 21.18 -42.31 -44.17
N LEU A 12 22.35 -42.92 -43.97
CA LEU A 12 23.00 -42.96 -42.65
C LEU A 12 23.45 -41.57 -42.22
N ARG A 13 23.94 -40.74 -43.15
CA ARG A 13 24.28 -39.34 -42.88
C ARG A 13 23.04 -38.53 -42.52
N SER A 14 21.97 -38.60 -43.31
CA SER A 14 20.73 -37.86 -43.00
C SER A 14 20.08 -38.31 -41.70
N ALA A 15 20.05 -39.62 -41.42
CA ALA A 15 19.54 -40.16 -40.16
C ALA A 15 20.42 -39.76 -38.97
N SER A 16 21.74 -39.66 -39.16
CA SER A 16 22.65 -39.14 -38.13
C SER A 16 22.48 -37.65 -37.90
N GLU A 17 22.30 -36.85 -38.96
CA GLU A 17 22.06 -35.41 -38.90
C GLU A 17 20.72 -35.11 -38.23
N GLU A 18 19.65 -35.81 -38.61
CA GLU A 18 18.32 -35.68 -38.00
C GLU A 18 18.35 -36.03 -36.51
N ARG A 19 19.04 -37.12 -36.15
CA ARG A 19 19.21 -37.51 -34.75
C ARG A 19 20.01 -36.49 -33.95
N VAL A 20 21.06 -35.91 -34.54
CA VAL A 20 21.82 -34.80 -33.94
C VAL A 20 20.94 -33.57 -33.77
N VAL A 21 20.11 -33.22 -34.76
CA VAL A 21 19.16 -32.10 -34.69
C VAL A 21 18.15 -32.28 -33.56
N TYR A 22 17.53 -33.45 -33.43
CA TYR A 22 16.61 -33.72 -32.30
C TYR A 22 17.31 -33.64 -30.95
N THR A 23 18.54 -34.16 -30.84
CA THR A 23 19.34 -34.07 -29.60
C THR A 23 19.62 -32.60 -29.23
N PHE A 24 19.89 -31.75 -30.23
CA PHE A 24 20.05 -30.32 -30.01
C PHE A 24 18.74 -29.62 -29.62
N LEU A 25 17.61 -30.00 -30.22
CA LEU A 25 16.30 -29.44 -29.87
C LEU A 25 15.91 -29.78 -28.43
N ASP A 26 16.14 -31.02 -27.99
CA ASP A 26 15.90 -31.43 -26.60
C ASP A 26 16.78 -30.63 -25.63
N MET A 27 18.07 -30.47 -25.95
CA MET A 27 18.99 -29.68 -25.13
C MET A 27 18.57 -28.21 -25.04
N LEU A 28 18.10 -27.62 -26.16
CA LEU A 28 17.59 -26.25 -26.18
C LEU A 28 16.34 -26.12 -25.32
N ALA A 29 15.36 -27.02 -25.48
CA ALA A 29 14.13 -27.01 -24.71
C ALA A 29 14.39 -27.11 -23.19
N GLU A 30 15.31 -27.99 -22.78
CA GLU A 30 15.72 -28.12 -21.38
C GLU A 30 16.41 -26.84 -20.88
N ARG A 31 17.28 -26.23 -21.69
CA ARG A 31 17.92 -24.96 -21.34
C ARG A 31 16.92 -23.81 -21.23
N THR A 32 15.93 -23.75 -22.10
CA THR A 32 14.88 -22.71 -22.08
C THR A 32 14.04 -22.85 -20.83
N ALA A 33 13.61 -24.06 -20.48
CA ALA A 33 12.84 -24.32 -19.26
C ALA A 33 13.62 -23.92 -17.98
N GLN A 34 14.93 -24.22 -17.93
CA GLN A 34 15.78 -23.81 -16.82
C GLN A 34 15.91 -22.28 -16.69
N LEU A 35 16.04 -21.58 -17.82
CA LEU A 35 16.15 -20.12 -17.84
C LEU A 35 14.83 -19.44 -17.44
N GLU A 36 13.69 -19.95 -17.92
CA GLU A 36 12.36 -19.46 -17.53
C GLU A 36 12.12 -19.66 -16.02
N GLN A 37 12.48 -20.84 -15.50
CA GLN A 37 12.36 -21.13 -14.07
C GLN A 37 13.27 -20.21 -13.23
N ALA A 38 14.51 -19.98 -13.65
CA ALA A 38 15.44 -19.08 -12.97
C ALA A 38 14.93 -17.62 -13.01
N SER A 39 14.50 -17.15 -14.18
CA SER A 39 13.93 -15.81 -14.36
C SER A 39 12.68 -15.61 -13.50
N GLY A 40 11.76 -16.58 -13.46
CA GLY A 40 10.58 -16.52 -12.61
C GLY A 40 10.91 -16.51 -11.12
N GLN A 41 11.94 -17.26 -10.69
CA GLN A 41 12.41 -17.23 -9.31
C GLN A 41 13.02 -15.88 -8.92
N ASP A 42 13.78 -15.26 -9.82
CA ASP A 42 14.36 -13.93 -9.60
C ASP A 42 13.29 -12.84 -9.52
N GLU A 43 12.27 -12.91 -10.39
CA GLU A 43 11.11 -12.00 -10.34
C GLU A 43 10.32 -12.16 -9.03
N ILE A 44 10.03 -13.39 -8.61
CA ILE A 44 9.39 -13.67 -7.31
C ILE A 44 10.23 -13.11 -6.16
N ARG A 45 11.55 -13.27 -6.22
CA ARG A 45 12.45 -12.76 -5.18
C ARG A 45 12.44 -11.23 -5.14
N SER A 46 12.44 -10.58 -6.29
CA SER A 46 12.35 -9.12 -6.44
C SER A 46 11.03 -8.61 -5.85
N LEU A 47 9.90 -9.17 -6.29
CA LEU A 47 8.57 -8.79 -5.81
C LEU A 47 8.42 -9.00 -4.31
N ARG A 48 8.95 -10.10 -3.75
CA ARG A 48 8.95 -10.31 -2.29
C ARG A 48 9.81 -9.28 -1.55
N ALA A 49 10.94 -8.87 -2.13
CA ALA A 49 11.78 -7.83 -1.53
C ALA A 49 11.08 -6.47 -1.55
N GLU A 50 10.43 -6.13 -2.67
CA GLU A 50 9.65 -4.91 -2.80
C GLU A 50 8.42 -4.91 -1.89
N ASN A 51 7.68 -6.02 -1.81
CA ASN A 51 6.56 -6.17 -0.90
C ASN A 51 6.99 -5.99 0.56
N ARG A 52 8.11 -6.60 0.97
CA ARG A 52 8.69 -6.37 2.31
C ARG A 52 9.02 -4.89 2.55
N ARG A 53 9.61 -4.20 1.57
CA ARG A 53 9.90 -2.76 1.68
C ARG A 53 8.63 -1.93 1.81
N LEU A 54 7.59 -2.26 1.06
CA LEU A 54 6.30 -1.55 1.12
C LEU A 54 5.58 -1.82 2.44
N VAL A 55 5.55 -3.06 2.91
CA VAL A 55 5.00 -3.43 4.23
C VAL A 55 5.74 -2.69 5.34
N GLN A 56 7.07 -2.61 5.26
CA GLN A 56 7.86 -1.88 6.24
C GLN A 56 7.56 -0.37 6.19
N ARG A 57 7.44 0.24 5.00
CA ARG A 57 7.02 1.64 4.86
C ARG A 57 5.62 1.93 5.40
N ILE A 58 4.70 0.97 5.30
CA ILE A 58 3.36 1.08 5.89
C ILE A 58 3.45 0.95 7.41
N ALA A 59 4.25 0.03 7.93
CA ALA A 59 4.48 -0.12 9.37
C ALA A 59 5.15 1.13 9.99
N ASP A 60 6.02 1.80 9.23
CA ASP A 60 6.66 3.06 9.63
C ASP A 60 5.69 4.27 9.51
N CYS A 61 4.57 4.11 8.80
CA CYS A 61 3.50 5.10 8.86
C CYS A 61 2.70 4.86 10.13
N GLU A 62 3.05 5.55 11.20
CA GLU A 62 2.17 5.66 12.36
C GLU A 62 0.82 6.22 11.88
N VAL A 63 -0.24 5.45 12.09
CA VAL A 63 -1.61 5.78 11.73
C VAL A 63 -2.38 6.00 13.03
N PRO A 64 -3.20 7.05 13.14
CA PRO A 64 -3.98 7.25 14.34
C PRO A 64 -5.10 6.21 14.39
N ASP A 65 -5.35 5.69 15.58
CA ASP A 65 -6.48 4.81 15.82
C ASP A 65 -7.82 5.52 15.55
N ILE A 66 -8.82 4.76 15.09
CA ILE A 66 -10.11 5.30 14.70
C ILE A 66 -10.83 5.96 15.87
N ASP A 67 -10.80 5.37 17.07
CA ASP A 67 -11.46 5.95 18.25
C ASP A 67 -10.79 7.27 18.65
N THR A 68 -9.47 7.32 18.51
CA THR A 68 -8.68 8.54 18.74
C THR A 68 -9.11 9.66 17.78
N LEU A 69 -9.27 9.37 16.49
CA LEU A 69 -9.80 10.35 15.53
C LEU A 69 -11.22 10.80 15.89
N LEU A 70 -12.11 9.87 16.25
CA LEU A 70 -13.50 10.19 16.59
C LEU A 70 -13.64 11.08 17.83
N VAL A 71 -12.67 11.02 18.75
CA VAL A 71 -12.61 11.88 19.94
C VAL A 71 -12.04 13.27 19.60
N PHE A 72 -10.94 13.34 18.85
CA PHE A 72 -10.21 14.59 18.67
C PHE A 72 -10.65 15.43 17.46
N LEU A 73 -11.23 14.84 16.42
CA LEU A 73 -11.72 15.59 15.26
C LEU A 73 -12.70 16.73 15.61
N PRO A 74 -13.73 16.54 16.45
CA PRO A 74 -14.65 17.63 16.82
C PRO A 74 -14.03 18.66 17.78
N VAL A 75 -12.93 18.29 18.45
CA VAL A 75 -12.11 19.21 19.24
C VAL A 75 -11.26 20.12 18.32
N ILE A 76 -10.86 19.61 17.15
CA ILE A 76 -10.00 20.29 16.18
C ILE A 76 -10.81 21.15 15.21
N PHE A 77 -11.87 20.58 14.64
CA PHE A 77 -12.68 21.19 13.60
C PHE A 77 -14.09 21.51 14.13
N GLN A 78 -14.71 22.53 13.53
CA GLN A 78 -16.12 22.84 13.74
C GLN A 78 -16.96 22.06 12.73
N ASP A 79 -18.11 21.55 13.16
CA ASP A 79 -19.14 20.90 12.35
C ASP A 79 -18.60 19.74 11.49
N VAL A 80 -17.56 19.06 11.98
CA VAL A 80 -16.78 18.08 11.20
C VAL A 80 -17.65 16.93 10.66
N TRP A 81 -18.63 16.47 11.43
CA TRP A 81 -19.52 15.36 11.06
C TRP A 81 -20.56 15.72 10.00
N SER A 82 -20.71 17.01 9.70
CA SER A 82 -21.57 17.47 8.61
C SER A 82 -20.83 17.53 7.26
N LEU A 83 -19.50 17.63 7.29
CA LEU A 83 -18.65 17.85 6.12
C LEU A 83 -17.83 16.61 5.73
N VAL A 84 -17.37 15.85 6.73
CA VAL A 84 -16.52 14.66 6.53
C VAL A 84 -17.37 13.41 6.58
N ARG A 85 -17.17 12.51 5.61
CA ARG A 85 -17.89 11.25 5.56
C ARG A 85 -17.20 10.19 6.43
N ALA A 86 -17.98 9.23 6.93
CA ALA A 86 -17.47 8.16 7.79
C ALA A 86 -16.42 7.25 7.11
N ASP A 87 -16.56 7.02 5.80
CA ASP A 87 -15.62 6.24 4.99
C ASP A 87 -14.25 6.93 4.88
N GLU A 88 -14.22 8.26 4.81
CA GLU A 88 -12.96 9.03 4.78
C GLU A 88 -12.17 8.87 6.08
N ILE A 89 -12.87 8.79 7.23
CA ILE A 89 -12.23 8.60 8.54
C ILE A 89 -11.66 7.18 8.66
N ALA A 90 -12.38 6.17 8.16
CA ALA A 90 -11.88 4.81 8.12
C ALA A 90 -10.61 4.69 7.27
N ILE A 91 -10.56 5.40 6.13
CA ILE A 91 -9.36 5.48 5.28
C ILE A 91 -8.19 6.11 6.04
N LEU A 92 -8.43 7.20 6.78
CA LEU A 92 -7.38 7.85 7.57
C LEU A 92 -6.83 6.94 8.67
N ALA A 93 -7.69 6.15 9.31
CA ALA A 93 -7.32 5.15 10.30
C ALA A 93 -6.84 3.81 9.70
N HIS A 94 -6.73 3.70 8.37
CA HIS A 94 -6.37 2.47 7.65
C HIS A 94 -7.20 1.23 8.05
N THR A 95 -8.48 1.45 8.34
CA THR A 95 -9.42 0.37 8.70
C THR A 95 -10.52 0.23 7.64
N LEU A 96 -11.03 -0.99 7.49
CA LEU A 96 -12.23 -1.27 6.70
C LEU A 96 -13.51 -1.09 7.52
N GLU A 97 -13.38 -0.93 8.84
CA GLU A 97 -14.50 -0.72 9.74
C GLU A 97 -14.93 0.75 9.69
N VAL A 98 -16.01 1.00 8.94
CA VAL A 98 -16.59 2.33 8.83
C VAL A 98 -17.33 2.66 10.13
N PRO A 99 -16.97 3.76 10.82
CA PRO A 99 -17.59 4.12 12.09
C PRO A 99 -19.04 4.56 11.87
N SER A 100 -19.92 4.19 12.80
CA SER A 100 -21.30 4.68 12.78
C SER A 100 -21.36 6.11 13.32
N ILE A 101 -21.27 7.09 12.41
CA ILE A 101 -21.35 8.52 12.75
C ILE A 101 -22.74 9.03 12.41
N SER A 102 -23.48 9.45 13.43
CA SER A 102 -24.72 10.21 13.22
C SER A 102 -24.37 11.63 12.78
N SER A 103 -24.89 12.08 11.64
CA SER A 103 -24.72 13.44 11.14
C SER A 103 -25.25 14.54 12.08
N SER A 104 -26.10 14.18 13.06
CA SER A 104 -26.68 15.07 14.06
C SER A 104 -25.95 15.06 15.40
N ARG A 105 -24.67 14.68 15.44
CA ARG A 105 -23.90 14.68 16.69
C ARG A 105 -23.73 16.14 17.16
N PRO A 106 -24.05 16.46 18.43
CA PRO A 106 -23.92 17.82 18.93
C PRO A 106 -22.44 18.22 18.97
N GLU A 107 -22.17 19.49 18.66
CA GLU A 107 -20.84 20.06 18.80
C GLU A 107 -20.42 20.09 20.29
N PRO A 108 -19.15 19.79 20.59
CA PRO A 108 -18.65 19.83 21.95
C PRO A 108 -18.73 21.26 22.51
N THR A 109 -19.07 21.34 23.78
CA THR A 109 -19.05 22.57 24.56
C THR A 109 -17.62 23.14 24.63
N GLN A 110 -17.49 24.43 24.91
CA GLN A 110 -16.18 25.06 25.06
C GLN A 110 -15.30 24.37 26.12
N GLN A 111 -15.91 23.86 27.21
CA GLN A 111 -15.17 23.13 28.24
C GLN A 111 -14.63 21.79 27.73
N GLU A 112 -15.41 21.04 26.95
CA GLU A 112 -14.98 19.79 26.33
C GLU A 112 -13.87 20.02 25.31
N VAL A 113 -13.93 21.11 24.54
CA VAL A 113 -12.86 21.50 23.61
C VAL A 113 -11.57 21.81 24.37
N LEU A 114 -11.64 22.57 25.47
CA LEU A 114 -10.46 22.88 26.29
C LEU A 114 -9.84 21.63 26.91
N LEU A 115 -10.67 20.72 27.40
CA LEU A 115 -10.23 19.45 27.97
C LEU A 115 -9.60 18.56 26.88
N GLY A 116 -10.22 18.47 25.70
CA GLY A 116 -9.69 17.74 24.55
C GLY A 116 -8.35 18.30 24.07
N HIS A 117 -8.21 19.64 24.00
CA HIS A 117 -6.93 20.28 23.70
C HIS A 117 -5.88 19.91 24.73
N HIS A 118 -6.19 20.01 26.03
CA HIS A 118 -5.25 19.64 27.09
C HIS A 118 -4.80 18.18 27.00
N LEU A 119 -5.73 17.25 26.80
CA LEU A 119 -5.42 15.84 26.60
C LEU A 119 -4.51 15.64 25.39
N LEU A 120 -4.83 16.30 24.28
CA LEU A 120 -4.05 16.20 23.05
C LEU A 120 -2.64 16.78 23.21
N THR A 121 -2.46 17.86 23.98
CA THR A 121 -1.12 18.40 24.31
C THR A 121 -0.31 17.44 25.19
N GLN A 122 -0.98 16.68 26.07
CA GLN A 122 -0.32 15.71 26.96
C GLN A 122 0.12 14.43 26.26
N LEU A 123 -0.43 14.10 25.08
CA LEU A 123 0.01 12.95 24.29
C LEU A 123 1.48 13.09 23.87
N ALA A 124 2.18 11.96 23.78
CA ALA A 124 3.54 11.90 23.25
C ALA A 124 3.57 12.30 21.77
N GLU A 125 4.71 12.82 21.27
CA GLU A 125 4.81 13.28 19.88
C GLU A 125 4.52 12.16 18.86
N GLU A 126 4.92 10.92 19.17
CA GLU A 126 4.61 9.70 18.41
C GLU A 126 3.09 9.48 18.22
N GLN A 127 2.28 9.91 19.19
CA GLN A 127 0.82 9.81 19.11
C GLN A 127 0.18 11.05 18.49
N ARG A 128 0.79 12.23 18.68
CA ARG A 128 0.29 13.50 18.13
C ARG A 128 0.54 13.63 16.64
N TYR A 129 1.71 13.22 16.18
CA TYR A 129 2.13 13.26 14.78
C TYR A 129 1.11 12.61 13.82
N PRO A 130 0.67 11.35 14.04
CA PRO A 130 -0.30 10.70 13.16
C PRO A 130 -1.67 11.41 13.14
N ILE A 131 -2.14 11.89 14.29
CA ILE A 131 -3.38 12.67 14.39
C ILE A 131 -3.27 13.97 13.60
N ARG A 132 -2.17 14.72 13.78
CA ARG A 132 -1.90 15.97 13.06
C ARG A 132 -1.86 15.74 11.55
N LYS A 133 -1.15 14.71 11.10
CA LYS A 133 -1.03 14.35 9.68
C LYS A 133 -2.39 14.00 9.07
N ALA A 134 -3.23 13.23 9.79
CA ALA A 134 -4.59 12.92 9.36
C ALA A 134 -5.47 14.19 9.25
N CYS A 135 -5.38 15.09 10.23
CA CYS A 135 -6.12 16.35 10.22
C CYS A 135 -5.68 17.29 9.08
N GLN A 136 -4.38 17.35 8.78
CA GLN A 136 -3.86 18.10 7.63
C GLN A 136 -4.35 17.52 6.30
N ALA A 137 -4.39 16.19 6.18
CA ALA A 137 -4.97 15.53 5.01
C ALA A 137 -6.45 15.89 4.83
N LEU A 138 -7.25 15.82 5.91
CA LEU A 138 -8.66 16.23 5.88
C LEU A 138 -8.82 17.68 5.45
N LYS A 139 -8.06 18.61 6.04
CA LYS A 139 -8.14 20.04 5.69
C LYS A 139 -7.75 20.33 4.25
N LYS A 140 -6.84 19.53 3.67
CA LYS A 140 -6.46 19.62 2.26
C LYS A 140 -7.57 19.15 1.33
N HIS A 141 -8.27 18.08 1.70
CA HIS A 141 -9.40 17.54 0.91
C HIS A 141 -10.68 18.36 1.08
N HIS A 142 -10.88 18.96 2.25
CA HIS A 142 -12.06 19.74 2.61
C HIS A 142 -11.65 21.16 3.02
N SER A 143 -11.59 22.07 2.05
CA SER A 143 -11.21 23.47 2.28
C SER A 143 -12.19 24.20 3.21
N GLU A 144 -13.44 23.76 3.26
CA GLU A 144 -14.52 24.30 4.09
C GLU A 144 -14.37 24.02 5.59
N LEU A 145 -13.56 23.03 5.99
CA LEU A 145 -13.37 22.68 7.40
C LEU A 145 -12.76 23.82 8.20
N VAL A 146 -13.49 24.36 9.18
CA VAL A 146 -12.98 25.45 10.02
C VAL A 146 -12.23 24.86 11.22
N VAL A 147 -10.93 25.18 11.33
CA VAL A 147 -10.11 24.83 12.50
C VAL A 147 -10.49 25.76 13.66
N ARG A 148 -10.78 25.20 14.83
CA ARG A 148 -11.04 25.98 16.05
C ARG A 148 -9.79 26.76 16.43
N HIS A 149 -9.95 28.02 16.85
CA HIS A 149 -8.83 28.93 17.15
C HIS A 149 -7.76 28.30 18.04
N ILE A 150 -8.16 27.62 19.11
CA ILE A 150 -7.23 26.99 20.06
C ILE A 150 -6.39 25.85 19.45
N MET A 151 -6.85 25.26 18.35
CA MET A 151 -6.18 24.15 17.66
C MET A 151 -5.40 24.61 16.41
N GLN A 152 -5.34 25.91 16.14
CA GLN A 152 -4.61 26.44 14.98
C GLN A 152 -3.11 26.17 15.09
N GLU A 153 -2.52 26.43 16.26
CA GLU A 153 -1.08 26.19 16.51
C GLU A 153 -0.74 24.70 16.32
N PHE A 154 -1.57 23.81 16.86
CA PHE A 154 -1.40 22.36 16.73
C PHE A 154 -1.30 21.87 15.27
N LEU A 155 -2.06 22.47 14.34
CA LEU A 155 -2.00 22.07 12.92
C LEU A 155 -0.92 22.79 12.11
N MET A 156 -0.38 23.89 12.63
CA MET A 156 0.63 24.73 11.97
C MET A 156 2.08 24.36 12.34
N ASP A 157 2.29 23.70 13.48
CA ASP A 157 3.61 23.24 13.91
C ASP A 157 4.13 22.09 13.01
N LEU A 158 5.25 22.36 12.35
CA LEU A 158 6.05 21.46 11.48
C LEU A 158 7.27 20.93 12.22
#